data_AF-A0AAW1GNA0-F1
#
_entry.id   AF-A0AAW1GNA0-F1
#
_cell.length_a   1.000
_cell.length_b   1.000
_cell.length_c   1.000
_cell.angle_alpha   90.00
_cell.angle_beta   90.00
_cell.angle_gamma   90.00
#
_symmetry.space_group_name_H-M   'P 1'
#
loop_
_entity.id
_entity.type
_entity.pdbx_description
1 polymer ?
#
loop_
_entity_poly.entity_id
_entity_poly.type
_entity_poly.pdbx_seq_one_letter_code
_entity_poly.pdbx_strand_id
1 'polypeptide(L)'
;MGVKKLKKSIKSPSSDEEESPIRAIFCLKNRTQNMRKIEEVEDCFILDFDPSEIPHEFNHKLSKSNDFSDENDLSLVFEKGQVACRDYPHPRHLCVKFPFQKTPHESYCNMCYCYICETTAPCKEWSKGVKHCDATSDGDKFWKLMKDSHQKTSSKVG
;
A
#
# COMPACT_ATOMS: atom_id res chain seq x y z
N MET A 1 -11.42 44.57 -27.98
CA MET A 1 -10.81 43.78 -29.07
C MET A 1 -9.30 43.85 -28.91
N GLY A 2 -8.63 42.71 -28.80
CA GLY A 2 -7.16 42.66 -28.80
C GLY A 2 -6.56 41.86 -27.65
N VAL A 3 -6.45 40.55 -27.83
CA VAL A 3 -5.27 39.80 -27.37
C VAL A 3 -4.82 38.92 -28.52
N LYS A 4 -3.56 39.12 -28.90
CA LYS A 4 -2.97 38.65 -30.15
C LYS A 4 -2.69 37.15 -30.04
N LYS A 5 -3.20 36.37 -30.99
CA LYS A 5 -3.04 34.91 -31.05
C LYS A 5 -1.59 34.58 -31.42
N LEU A 6 -0.74 34.29 -30.43
CA LEU A 6 0.59 33.73 -30.69
C LEU A 6 0.43 32.30 -31.20
N LYS A 7 0.51 32.13 -32.52
CA LYS A 7 0.71 30.83 -33.17
C LYS A 7 2.16 30.41 -32.90
N LYS A 8 2.40 29.63 -31.85
CA LYS A 8 3.68 28.93 -31.70
C LYS A 8 3.58 27.61 -32.46
N SER A 9 4.18 27.61 -33.64
CA SER A 9 4.37 26.44 -34.49
C SER A 9 5.11 25.35 -33.71
N ILE A 10 4.52 24.17 -33.60
CA ILE A 10 5.23 22.99 -33.09
C ILE A 10 6.06 22.47 -34.26
N LYS A 11 7.34 22.85 -34.27
CA LYS A 11 8.36 22.26 -35.14
C LYS A 11 8.77 20.93 -34.51
N SER A 12 8.64 19.85 -35.26
CA SER A 12 9.22 18.55 -34.91
C SER A 12 10.75 18.68 -34.81
N PRO A 13 11.40 18.26 -33.72
CA PRO A 13 12.84 18.13 -33.71
C PRO A 13 13.22 16.82 -34.39
N SER A 14 13.76 16.94 -35.60
CA SER A 14 14.53 15.90 -36.26
C SER A 14 15.96 15.95 -35.73
N SER A 15 16.43 14.79 -35.25
CA SER A 15 17.81 14.30 -35.20
C SER A 15 18.86 15.19 -34.49
N ASP A 16 19.22 14.69 -33.31
CA ASP A 16 20.57 14.62 -32.71
C ASP A 16 21.29 15.92 -32.29
N GLU A 17 21.96 15.79 -31.14
CA GLU A 17 23.03 16.63 -30.57
C GLU A 17 22.68 17.73 -29.52
N GLU A 18 23.07 17.41 -28.28
CA GLU A 18 23.57 18.26 -27.18
C GLU A 18 22.59 19.09 -26.31
N GLU A 19 22.48 18.62 -25.07
CA GLU A 19 21.49 18.92 -24.04
C GLU A 19 21.77 20.22 -23.25
N SER A 20 20.82 21.15 -23.27
CA SER A 20 20.75 22.19 -22.26
C SER A 20 20.18 21.57 -20.96
N PRO A 21 20.86 21.61 -19.80
CA PRO A 21 20.49 20.79 -18.63
C PRO A 21 19.14 21.15 -18.00
N ILE A 22 18.54 22.29 -18.37
CA ILE A 22 17.31 22.79 -17.77
C ILE A 22 16.22 22.74 -18.83
N ARG A 23 15.58 21.58 -18.93
CA ARG A 23 14.36 21.41 -19.73
C ARG A 23 13.22 22.17 -19.03
N ALA A 24 12.44 22.94 -19.79
CA ALA A 24 11.35 23.73 -19.23
C ALA A 24 10.25 22.82 -18.67
N ILE A 25 9.82 23.05 -17.43
CA ILE A 25 8.79 22.23 -16.78
C ILE A 25 7.46 22.40 -17.51
N PHE A 26 6.91 21.29 -17.98
CA PHE A 26 5.66 21.27 -18.72
C PHE A 26 4.49 20.97 -17.80
N CYS A 27 3.48 21.84 -17.85
CA CYS A 27 2.20 21.63 -17.18
C CYS A 27 1.16 21.13 -18.18
N LEU A 28 0.67 19.92 -17.95
CA LEU A 28 -0.37 19.31 -18.74
C LEU A 28 -1.73 19.91 -18.37
N LYS A 29 -2.25 20.77 -19.25
CA LYS A 29 -3.52 21.49 -19.05
C LYS A 29 -4.79 20.79 -19.51
N ASN A 30 -4.66 19.70 -20.26
CA ASN A 30 -5.79 19.06 -20.93
C ASN A 30 -5.84 17.56 -20.62
N ARG A 31 -7.00 17.15 -20.09
CA ARG A 31 -7.23 15.93 -19.30
C ARG A 31 -6.94 14.58 -19.97
N THR A 32 -7.03 14.44 -21.29
CA THR A 32 -7.10 13.08 -21.89
C THR A 32 -6.39 12.89 -23.23
N GLN A 33 -6.31 13.89 -24.11
CA GLN A 33 -5.78 13.66 -25.46
C GLN A 33 -4.25 13.74 -25.57
N ASN A 34 -3.54 14.20 -24.53
CA ASN A 34 -2.12 14.52 -24.64
C ASN A 34 -1.20 13.68 -23.74
N MET A 35 -1.72 13.01 -22.72
CA MET A 35 -0.88 12.34 -21.70
C MET A 35 0.04 11.26 -22.29
N ARG A 36 -0.47 10.40 -23.17
CA ARG A 36 0.34 9.36 -23.87
C ARG A 36 1.45 9.95 -24.75
N LYS A 37 1.17 11.08 -25.40
CA LYS A 37 2.15 11.75 -26.28
C LYS A 37 3.22 12.48 -25.48
N ILE A 38 2.90 12.89 -24.26
CA ILE A 38 3.83 13.58 -23.36
C ILE A 38 4.70 12.55 -22.64
N GLU A 39 4.15 11.41 -22.21
CA GLU A 39 4.93 10.28 -21.66
C GLU A 39 6.02 9.76 -22.63
N GLU A 40 5.80 9.89 -23.95
CA GLU A 40 6.78 9.49 -24.97
C GLU A 40 7.89 10.53 -25.19
N VAL A 41 7.72 11.75 -24.69
CA VAL A 41 8.60 12.91 -25.00
C VAL A 41 9.23 13.51 -23.74
N GLU A 42 8.56 13.42 -22.60
CA GLU A 42 8.96 14.01 -21.34
C GLU A 42 8.87 12.99 -20.22
N ASP A 43 9.97 12.81 -19.49
CA ASP A 43 10.06 11.89 -18.36
C ASP A 43 9.32 12.42 -17.11
N CYS A 44 9.08 13.74 -17.02
CA CYS A 44 8.47 14.42 -15.87
C CYS A 44 7.57 15.60 -16.31
N PHE A 45 6.27 15.53 -16.02
CA PHE A 45 5.31 16.63 -16.27
C PHE A 45 4.34 16.82 -15.11
N ILE A 46 3.86 18.05 -14.93
CA ILE A 46 2.94 18.40 -13.85
C ILE A 46 1.51 18.39 -14.36
N LEU A 47 0.62 17.68 -13.66
CA LEU A 47 -0.82 17.73 -13.88
C LEU A 47 -1.39 18.99 -13.25
N ASP A 48 -2.11 19.81 -14.01
CA ASP A 48 -2.82 20.98 -13.45
C ASP A 48 -4.25 20.65 -12.96
N PHE A 49 -4.58 19.36 -12.90
CA PHE A 49 -5.86 18.80 -12.47
C PHE A 49 -5.66 17.63 -11.49
N ASP A 50 -6.72 17.25 -10.79
CA ASP A 50 -6.73 16.14 -9.83
C ASP A 50 -6.44 14.79 -10.54
N PRO A 51 -5.41 14.03 -10.10
CA PRO A 51 -5.09 12.72 -10.68
C PRO A 51 -6.22 11.68 -10.55
N SER A 52 -7.08 11.77 -9.53
CA SER A 52 -8.23 10.89 -9.33
C SER A 52 -9.34 11.12 -10.36
N GLU A 53 -9.32 12.27 -11.01
CA GLU A 53 -10.25 12.63 -12.07
C GLU A 53 -9.80 12.12 -13.46
N ILE A 54 -8.59 11.55 -13.56
CA ILE A 54 -8.08 10.98 -14.81
C ILE A 54 -8.77 9.65 -15.12
N PRO A 55 -9.24 9.42 -16.36
CA PRO A 55 -9.78 8.13 -16.76
C PRO A 55 -8.79 6.99 -16.49
N HIS A 56 -9.29 5.92 -15.85
CA HIS A 56 -8.51 4.80 -15.30
C HIS A 56 -7.60 4.08 -16.31
N GLU A 57 -7.86 4.21 -17.60
CA GLU A 57 -7.01 3.66 -18.68
C GLU A 57 -5.61 4.26 -18.72
N PHE A 58 -5.41 5.46 -18.17
CA PHE A 58 -4.12 6.17 -18.15
C PHE A 58 -3.28 5.92 -16.89
N ASN A 59 -3.90 5.49 -15.79
CA ASN A 59 -3.19 5.17 -14.54
C ASN A 59 -2.33 3.90 -14.64
N HIS A 60 -2.55 3.08 -15.67
CA HIS A 60 -2.00 1.72 -15.75
C HIS A 60 -0.61 1.64 -16.37
N LYS A 61 -0.09 2.73 -16.96
CA LYS A 61 1.21 2.74 -17.67
C LYS A 61 2.38 3.31 -16.84
N LEU A 62 2.11 3.96 -15.70
CA LEU A 62 3.15 4.47 -14.79
C LEU A 62 3.82 3.36 -13.94
N SER A 63 3.28 2.14 -13.94
CA SER A 63 3.69 1.06 -13.03
C SER A 63 4.58 0.00 -13.67
N LYS A 64 5.47 0.34 -14.62
CA LYS A 64 6.34 -0.68 -15.21
C LYS A 64 7.79 -0.24 -15.41
N SER A 65 8.60 -0.45 -14.38
CA SER A 65 10.01 -0.80 -14.54
C SER A 65 10.47 -1.72 -13.40
N ASN A 66 10.97 -2.90 -13.78
CA ASN A 66 11.74 -3.82 -12.93
C ASN A 66 12.97 -3.09 -12.37
N ASP A 67 13.24 -3.15 -11.06
CA ASP A 67 14.35 -3.89 -10.46
C ASP A 67 14.38 -3.72 -8.93
N PHE A 68 14.88 -4.73 -8.24
CA PHE A 68 14.75 -4.97 -6.80
C PHE A 68 15.53 -3.99 -5.91
N SER A 69 14.86 -3.36 -4.92
CA SER A 69 15.30 -3.12 -3.51
C SER A 69 14.80 -1.80 -2.89
N ASP A 70 13.49 -1.61 -2.72
CA ASP A 70 12.91 -0.88 -1.58
C ASP A 70 11.48 -1.39 -1.38
N GLU A 71 11.16 -1.82 -0.16
CA GLU A 71 9.86 -2.43 0.18
C GLU A 71 8.71 -1.41 0.29
N ASN A 72 8.86 -0.24 -0.33
CA ASN A 72 7.92 0.88 -0.30
C ASN A 72 7.51 1.40 -1.69
N ASP A 73 7.50 0.55 -2.72
CA ASP A 73 7.08 0.93 -4.09
C ASP A 73 5.54 0.93 -4.31
N LEU A 74 4.74 0.73 -3.25
CA LEU A 74 3.29 0.64 -3.36
C LEU A 74 2.60 1.70 -2.49
N SER A 75 2.01 2.70 -3.15
CA SER A 75 1.14 3.69 -2.51
C SER A 75 -0.33 3.34 -2.75
N LEU A 76 -1.07 3.09 -1.65
CA LEU A 76 -2.52 2.85 -1.71
C LEU A 76 -3.24 4.19 -1.97
N VAL A 77 -3.60 4.46 -3.23
CA VAL A 77 -4.24 5.73 -3.63
C VAL A 77 -5.68 5.84 -3.12
N PHE A 78 -6.34 4.71 -2.89
CA PHE A 78 -7.71 4.67 -2.38
C PHE A 78 -8.06 3.29 -1.81
N GLU A 79 -8.93 3.27 -0.80
CA GLU A 79 -9.48 2.05 -0.20
C GLU A 79 -11.01 2.16 -0.12
N LYS A 80 -11.74 1.12 -0.52
CA LYS A 80 -13.20 1.07 -0.41
C LYS A 80 -13.66 -0.28 0.14
N GLY A 81 -14.49 -0.22 1.17
CA GLY A 81 -15.09 -1.41 1.80
C GLY A 81 -14.37 -1.80 3.08
N GLN A 82 -14.62 -3.03 3.54
CA GLN A 82 -14.03 -3.58 4.76
C GLN A 82 -12.77 -4.39 4.44
N VAL A 83 -11.75 -4.25 5.29
CA VAL A 83 -10.48 -4.97 5.18
C VAL A 83 -10.43 -6.08 6.22
N ALA A 84 -10.22 -7.32 5.78
CA ALA A 84 -10.21 -8.51 6.63
C ALA A 84 -9.33 -8.35 7.88
N CYS A 85 -8.09 -7.91 7.69
CA CYS A 85 -7.08 -7.80 8.74
C CYS A 85 -7.16 -6.50 9.58
N ARG A 86 -8.27 -5.76 9.45
CA ARG A 86 -8.51 -4.48 10.14
C ARG A 86 -9.90 -4.39 10.75
N ASP A 87 -10.89 -4.88 10.02
CA ASP A 87 -12.31 -4.66 10.27
C ASP A 87 -13.07 -5.95 10.65
N TYR A 88 -12.42 -7.11 10.53
CA TYR A 88 -12.94 -8.42 10.96
C TYR A 88 -12.05 -9.05 12.03
N PRO A 89 -12.56 -10.02 12.84
CA PRO A 89 -11.75 -10.70 13.82
C PRO A 89 -10.53 -11.36 13.18
N HIS A 90 -9.33 -11.00 13.65
CA HIS A 90 -8.07 -11.50 13.09
C HIS A 90 -7.06 -11.82 14.20
N PRO A 91 -6.16 -12.79 13.98
CA PRO A 91 -5.08 -13.06 14.90
C PRO A 91 -4.10 -11.90 14.87
N ARG A 92 -3.44 -11.64 16.00
CA ARG A 92 -2.64 -10.43 16.18
C ARG A 92 -1.50 -10.28 15.17
N HIS A 93 -0.85 -11.36 14.74
CA HIS A 93 0.22 -11.33 13.72
C HIS A 93 -0.22 -10.85 12.35
N LEU A 94 -1.53 -10.80 12.09
CA LEU A 94 -2.11 -10.26 10.85
C LEU A 94 -2.61 -8.83 11.00
N CYS A 95 -2.50 -8.20 12.17
CA CYS A 95 -3.11 -6.88 12.40
C CYS A 95 -2.46 -5.78 11.55
N VAL A 96 -3.23 -5.18 10.63
CA VAL A 96 -2.73 -4.07 9.78
C VAL A 96 -2.65 -2.76 10.56
N LYS A 97 -3.47 -2.56 11.61
CA LYS A 97 -3.40 -1.39 12.49
C LYS A 97 -2.15 -1.39 13.36
N PHE A 98 -1.71 -2.57 13.80
CA PHE A 98 -0.56 -2.76 14.68
C PHE A 98 0.39 -3.82 14.10
N PRO A 99 1.08 -3.50 12.99
CA PRO A 99 2.00 -4.44 12.36
C PRO A 99 3.22 -4.71 13.25
N PHE A 100 3.71 -5.95 13.24
CA PHE A 100 4.78 -6.40 14.15
C PHE A 100 6.09 -5.64 13.92
N GLN A 101 6.38 -5.29 12.67
CA GLN A 101 7.59 -4.58 12.29
C GLN A 101 7.63 -3.14 12.83
N LYS A 102 6.48 -2.53 13.14
CA LYS A 102 6.38 -1.12 13.55
C LYS A 102 5.83 -0.91 14.95
N THR A 103 5.27 -1.94 15.57
CA THR A 103 4.56 -1.82 16.85
C THR A 103 4.96 -2.94 17.81
N PRO A 104 5.00 -2.68 19.13
CA PRO A 104 5.23 -3.72 20.11
C PRO A 104 4.27 -4.89 19.92
N HIS A 105 4.73 -6.11 20.16
CA HIS A 105 3.89 -7.28 19.95
C HIS A 105 2.71 -7.36 20.93
N GLU A 106 2.76 -6.61 22.01
CA GLU A 106 1.70 -6.59 23.02
C GLU A 106 0.52 -5.68 22.62
N SER A 107 0.71 -4.79 21.64
CA SER A 107 -0.35 -3.90 21.12
C SER A 107 -1.42 -4.69 20.37
N TYR A 108 -2.67 -4.27 20.42
CA TYR A 108 -3.79 -4.94 19.72
C TYR A 108 -4.90 -3.93 19.38
N CYS A 109 -5.72 -4.27 18.38
CA CYS A 109 -6.94 -3.52 18.05
C CYS A 109 -8.19 -4.26 18.55
N ASN A 110 -9.35 -3.61 18.48
CA ASN A 110 -10.62 -4.16 18.95
C ASN A 110 -11.05 -5.45 18.23
N MET A 111 -10.52 -5.70 17.03
CA MET A 111 -10.80 -6.91 16.25
C MET A 111 -9.71 -7.99 16.42
N CYS A 112 -8.67 -7.74 17.20
CA CYS A 112 -7.64 -8.75 17.43
C CYS A 112 -8.16 -9.85 18.38
N TYR A 113 -7.77 -11.09 18.11
CA TYR A 113 -7.96 -12.21 19.03
C TYR A 113 -6.64 -12.94 19.29
N CYS A 114 -6.59 -13.65 20.42
CA CYS A 114 -5.50 -14.55 20.77
C CYS A 114 -5.60 -15.85 19.99
N TYR A 115 -4.61 -16.15 19.15
CA TYR A 115 -4.59 -17.36 18.34
C TYR A 115 -4.65 -18.67 19.17
N ILE A 116 -4.04 -18.66 20.35
CA ILE A 116 -3.97 -19.83 21.25
C ILE A 116 -5.28 -20.04 22.01
N CYS A 117 -5.85 -18.98 22.59
CA CYS A 117 -7.05 -19.06 23.43
C CYS A 117 -8.36 -18.88 22.66
N GLU A 118 -8.31 -18.44 21.41
CA GLU A 118 -9.48 -18.10 20.56
C GLU A 118 -10.46 -17.12 21.23
N THR A 119 -9.91 -16.18 22.01
CA THR A 119 -10.65 -15.13 22.72
C THR A 119 -10.16 -13.75 22.29
N THR A 120 -10.98 -12.72 22.48
CA THR A 120 -10.62 -11.32 22.19
C THR A 120 -9.32 -10.94 22.89
N ALA A 121 -8.42 -10.26 22.16
CA ALA A 121 -7.18 -9.78 22.75
C ALA A 121 -7.48 -8.63 23.74
N PRO A 122 -6.79 -8.59 24.89
CA PRO A 122 -5.76 -9.51 25.35
C PRO A 122 -6.35 -10.67 26.16
N CYS A 123 -5.77 -11.86 26.03
CA CYS A 123 -6.06 -12.98 26.94
C CYS A 123 -5.25 -12.89 28.25
N LYS A 124 -5.48 -13.80 29.21
CA LYS A 124 -4.77 -13.82 30.51
C LYS A 124 -3.25 -13.96 30.37
N GLU A 125 -2.80 -14.77 29.42
CA GLU A 125 -1.39 -15.06 29.12
C GLU A 125 -0.85 -14.22 27.94
N TRP A 126 -1.47 -13.06 27.66
CA TRP A 126 -1.13 -12.24 26.50
C TRP A 126 0.35 -11.85 26.43
N SER A 127 0.84 -11.22 27.50
CA SER A 127 2.22 -10.75 27.65
C SER A 127 3.00 -11.53 28.72
N LYS A 128 2.47 -12.66 29.22
CA LYS A 128 3.04 -13.41 30.35
C LYS A 128 3.63 -14.73 29.89
N GLY A 129 4.67 -15.18 30.59
CA GLY A 129 5.32 -16.46 30.33
C GLY A 129 5.70 -16.61 28.85
N VAL A 130 5.13 -17.62 28.19
CA VAL A 130 5.16 -17.70 26.73
C VAL A 130 4.10 -16.75 26.19
N LYS A 131 4.55 -15.58 25.72
CA LYS A 131 3.66 -14.49 25.30
C LYS A 131 2.74 -14.93 24.16
N HIS A 132 1.45 -15.04 24.43
CA HIS A 132 0.47 -15.40 23.40
C HIS A 132 0.35 -14.35 22.29
N CYS A 133 0.80 -13.11 22.54
CA CYS A 133 0.82 -12.06 21.54
C CYS A 133 1.81 -12.30 20.39
N ASP A 134 2.80 -13.19 20.59
CA ASP A 134 3.79 -13.61 19.60
C ASP A 134 3.32 -14.82 18.77
N ALA A 135 2.16 -15.37 19.08
CA ALA A 135 1.65 -16.56 18.42
C ALA A 135 1.31 -16.29 16.95
N THR A 136 1.92 -17.07 16.06
CA THR A 136 1.68 -17.02 14.61
C THR A 136 1.12 -18.35 14.09
N SER A 137 0.31 -18.28 13.02
CA SER A 137 -0.25 -19.48 12.37
C SER A 137 0.73 -20.17 11.42
N ASP A 138 1.71 -19.42 10.90
CA ASP A 138 2.38 -19.76 9.64
C ASP A 138 3.82 -20.28 9.83
N GLY A 139 4.48 -19.98 10.94
CA GLY A 139 5.92 -20.23 11.09
C GLY A 139 6.29 -21.41 12.00
N ASP A 140 5.59 -21.59 13.11
CA ASP A 140 6.08 -22.47 14.18
C ASP A 140 5.06 -23.56 14.57
N LYS A 141 5.49 -24.82 14.45
CA LYS A 141 4.72 -25.98 14.92
C LYS A 141 4.42 -25.88 16.42
N PHE A 142 5.29 -25.19 17.16
CA PHE A 142 5.12 -24.91 18.58
C PHE A 142 3.76 -24.27 18.90
N TRP A 143 3.36 -23.24 18.14
CA TRP A 143 2.11 -22.52 18.40
C TRP A 143 0.87 -23.38 18.12
N LYS A 144 0.92 -24.23 17.09
CA LYS A 144 -0.16 -25.18 16.80
C LYS A 144 -0.31 -26.20 17.93
N LEU A 145 0.80 -26.78 18.40
CA LEU A 145 0.78 -27.73 19.52
C LEU A 145 0.27 -27.10 20.82
N MET A 146 0.65 -25.85 21.10
CA MET A 146 0.17 -25.12 22.26
C MET A 146 -1.33 -24.86 22.19
N LYS A 147 -1.83 -24.42 21.04
CA LYS A 147 -3.27 -24.22 20.79
C LYS A 147 -4.06 -25.51 21.02
N ASP A 148 -3.63 -26.61 20.41
CA ASP A 148 -4.29 -27.91 20.55
C ASP A 148 -4.32 -28.39 22.01
N SER A 149 -3.23 -28.14 22.75
CA SER A 149 -3.13 -28.48 24.16
C SER A 149 -4.08 -27.63 25.01
N HIS A 150 -4.17 -26.33 24.74
CA HIS A 150 -5.09 -25.42 25.42
C HIS A 150 -6.57 -25.75 25.15
N GLN A 151 -6.91 -26.17 23.92
CA GLN A 151 -8.27 -26.59 23.59
C GLN A 151 -8.66 -27.89 24.33
N LYS A 152 -7.73 -28.86 24.42
CA LYS A 152 -7.97 -30.10 25.18
C LYS A 152 -8.19 -29.85 26.67
N THR A 153 -7.47 -28.90 27.28
CA THR A 153 -7.64 -28.57 28.70
C THR A 153 -8.95 -27.81 28.94
N SER A 154 -9.31 -26.89 28.04
CA SER A 154 -10.56 -26.13 28.14
C SER A 154 -11.80 -27.02 28.02
N SER A 155 -11.78 -28.02 27.14
CA SER A 155 -12.88 -29.00 26.98
C SER A 155 -13.00 -30.00 28.15
N LYS A 156 -12.06 -30.01 29.10
CA LYS A 156 -12.07 -30.92 30.25
C LYS A 156 -12.53 -30.24 31.55
N VAL A 157 -12.74 -28.92 31.50
CA VAL A 157 -13.18 -28.08 32.62
C VAL A 157 -14.64 -27.61 32.46
N GLY A 158 -15.24 -27.80 31.28
CA GLY A 158 -16.68 -27.60 31.03
C GLY A 158 -17.46 -28.90 31.12
#